data_AF-H2FU00-F1
#
_entry.id   AF-H2FU00-F1
#
_cell.length_a   1.000
_cell.length_b   1.000
_cell.length_c   1.000
_cell.angle_alpha   90.00
_cell.angle_beta   90.00
_cell.angle_gamma   90.00
#
_symmetry.space_group_name_H-M   'P 1'
#
loop_
_entity.id
_entity.type
_entity.pdbx_description
1 polymer ?
#
loop_
_entity_poly.entity_id
_entity_poly.type
_entity_poly.pdbx_seq_one_letter_code
_entity_poly.pdbx_strand_id
1 'polypeptide(L)' 'MGIGGIGIWQLLIVALLLVLLFGTKKLRHLGNDLGGAIKGFKGAMKDDAPPPKEHPNRVQDLRS' A
#
# COMPACT_ATOMS: atom_id res chain seq x y z
N MET A 1 10.08 11.64 -22.45
CA MET A 1 10.68 10.61 -21.58
C MET A 1 10.07 10.79 -20.19
N GLY A 2 8.87 10.24 -19.98
CA GLY A 2 8.17 10.38 -18.71
C GLY A 2 8.82 9.52 -17.63
N ILE A 3 8.49 9.82 -16.38
CA ILE A 3 8.81 9.06 -15.15
C ILE A 3 8.43 7.56 -15.16
N GLY A 4 7.94 7.01 -16.28
CA GLY A 4 7.58 5.60 -16.46
C GLY A 4 8.71 4.66 -16.88
N GLY A 5 9.97 5.12 -16.89
CA GLY A 5 11.14 4.30 -17.23
C GLY A 5 11.76 3.55 -16.06
N ILE A 6 11.36 3.85 -14.81
CA ILE A 6 11.84 3.14 -13.64
C ILE A 6 10.96 1.90 -13.46
N GLY A 7 11.36 0.81 -14.11
CA GLY A 7 10.70 -0.48 -13.97
C GLY A 7 10.91 -1.08 -12.58
N ILE A 8 9.99 -1.97 -12.21
CA ILE A 8 10.03 -2.72 -10.94
C ILE A 8 11.37 -3.46 -10.78
N TRP A 9 11.95 -3.93 -11.89
CA TRP A 9 13.25 -4.62 -11.90
C TRP A 9 14.41 -3.73 -11.47
N GLN A 10 14.43 -2.47 -11.88
CA GLN A 10 15.46 -1.50 -11.48
C GLN A 10 15.33 -1.18 -9.99
N LEU A 11 14.11 -1.01 -9.48
CA LEU A 11 13.88 -0.77 -8.05
C LEU A 11 14.33 -1.95 -7.18
N LEU A 12 14.12 -3.19 -7.62
CA LEU A 12 14.60 -4.38 -6.90
C LEU A 12 16.13 -4.44 -6.82
N ILE A 13 16.82 -4.13 -7.92
CA ILE A 13 18.29 -4.10 -7.94
C ILE A 13 18.82 -3.01 -7.00
N VAL A 14 18.24 -1.81 -7.03
CA VAL A 14 18.62 -0.72 -6.12
C VAL A 14 18.31 -1.08 -4.66
N ALA A 15 17.14 -1.67 -4.39
CA ALA A 15 16.77 -2.10 -3.05
C ALA A 15 17.73 -3.17 -2.52
N LEU A 16 18.19 -4.10 -3.36
CA LEU A 16 19.17 -5.12 -2.98
C LEU A 16 20.50 -4.48 -2.57
N LEU A 17 20.97 -3.48 -3.31
CA LEU A 17 22.19 -2.75 -2.97
C LEU A 17 22.06 -1.99 -1.64
N LEU A 18 20.92 -1.33 -1.41
CA LEU A 18 20.64 -0.67 -0.13
C LEU A 18 20.59 -1.68 1.03
N VAL A 19 19.95 -2.84 0.82
CA VAL A 19 19.90 -3.92 1.83
C VAL A 19 21.29 -4.46 2.13
N LEU A 20 22.16 -4.62 1.13
CA LEU A 20 23.55 -5.06 1.33
C LEU A 20 24.38 -4.01 2.06
N LEU A 21 24.24 -2.72 1.71
CA LEU A 21 25.00 -1.63 2.31
C LEU A 21 24.62 -1.39 3.77
N PHE A 22 23.31 -1.31 4.05
CA PHE A 22 22.80 -1.05 5.40
C PHE A 22 22.70 -2.33 6.26
N GLY A 23 22.67 -3.50 5.60
CA GLY A 23 22.43 -4.79 6.24
C GLY A 23 20.96 -5.01 6.59
N THR A 24 20.51 -6.28 6.52
CA THR A 24 19.12 -6.67 6.83
C THR A 24 18.73 -6.42 8.29
N LYS A 25 19.70 -6.40 9.22
CA LYS A 25 19.44 -6.16 10.66
C LYS A 25 18.95 -4.73 10.92
N LYS A 26 19.60 -3.71 10.34
CA LYS A 26 19.19 -2.31 10.52
C LYS A 26 17.88 -2.02 9.78
N LEU A 27 17.72 -2.54 8.57
CA LEU A 27 16.47 -2.41 7.82
C LEU A 27 15.29 -3.09 8.51
N ARG A 28 15.49 -4.24 9.18
CA ARG A 28 14.42 -4.90 9.93
C ARG A 28 14.02 -4.11 11.17
N HIS A 29 14.97 -3.56 11.92
CA HIS A 29 14.66 -2.76 13.10
C HIS A 29 13.89 -1.50 12.72
N LEU A 30 14.41 -0.71 11.77
CA LEU A 30 13.74 0.49 11.26
C LEU A 30 12.42 0.15 10.54
N GLY A 31 12.38 -0.93 9.77
CA GLY A 31 11.19 -1.37 9.06
C GLY A 31 10.09 -1.89 9.98
N ASN A 32 10.43 -2.45 11.14
CA ASN A 32 9.43 -2.85 12.13
C ASN A 32 8.77 -1.62 12.78
N ASP A 33 9.57 -0.61 13.11
CA ASP A 33 9.08 0.62 13.74
C ASP A 33 8.23 1.45 12.76
N LEU A 34 8.74 1.65 11.54
CA LEU A 34 8.02 2.34 10.47
C LEU A 34 6.81 1.53 9.97
N GLY A 35 6.95 0.21 9.87
CA GLY A 35 5.89 -0.70 9.44
C GLY A 35 4.73 -0.74 10.43
N GLY A 36 5.01 -0.69 11.74
CA GLY A 36 3.99 -0.55 12.77
C GLY A 36 3.18 0.73 12.63
N ALA A 37 3.85 1.87 12.44
CA ALA A 37 3.19 3.16 12.24
C ALA A 37 2.31 3.18 10.98
N ILE A 38 2.82 2.68 9.86
CA ILE A 38 2.06 2.60 8.60
C ILE A 38 0.87 1.64 8.71
N LYS A 39 1.00 0.54 9.47
CA LYS A 39 -0.10 -0.41 9.71
C LYS A 39 -1.25 0.24 10.49
N GLY A 40 -0.93 1.02 11.53
CA GLY A 40 -1.92 1.79 12.28
C GLY A 40 -2.62 2.83 11.41
N PHE A 41 -1.85 3.56 10.60
CA PHE A 41 -2.38 4.54 9.64
C PHE A 41 -3.32 3.92 8.60
N LYS A 42 -2.94 2.77 8.02
CA LYS A 42 -3.79 2.03 7.08
C LYS A 42 -5.05 1.48 7.76
N GLY A 43 -4.98 1.11 9.04
CA GLY A 43 -6.15 0.69 9.83
C GLY A 43 -7.16 1.82 9.95
N ALA A 44 -6.73 2.97 10.47
CA ALA A 44 -7.59 4.15 10.64
C ALA A 44 -8.22 4.59 9.30
N MET A 45 -7.45 4.62 8.21
CA MET A 45 -7.98 4.96 6.88
C MET A 45 -9.03 3.98 6.34
N LYS A 46 -9.00 2.71 6.76
CA LYS A 46 -10.02 1.72 6.37
C LYS A 46 -11.27 1.80 7.23
N ASP A 47 -11.13 2.20 8.49
CA ASP A 47 -12.25 2.39 9.42
C ASP A 47 -13.01 3.69 9.13
N ASP A 48 -12.32 4.73 8.64
CA ASP A 48 -12.93 5.99 8.14
C ASP A 48 -13.46 5.88 6.71
N ALA A 49 -13.22 4.78 6.00
CA ALA A 49 -13.82 4.56 4.70
C ALA A 49 -15.32 4.27 4.91
N PRO A 50 -16.24 5.07 4.32
CA PRO A 50 -17.66 4.80 4.45
C PRO A 50 -17.93 3.35 3.99
N PRO A 51 -18.82 2.62 4.68
CA PRO A 51 -19.12 1.24 4.33
C PRO A 51 -19.38 1.16 2.83
N PRO A 52 -18.87 0.11 2.13
CA PRO A 52 -19.12 -0.07 0.71
C PRO A 52 -20.59 0.18 0.47
N LYS A 53 -20.88 1.22 -0.31
CA LYS A 53 -22.24 1.63 -0.60
C LYS A 53 -22.82 0.45 -1.36
N GLU A 54 -23.54 -0.42 -0.68
CA GLU A 54 -24.43 -1.39 -1.30
C GLU A 54 -25.33 -0.53 -2.18
N HIS A 55 -25.10 -0.60 -3.50
CA HIS A 55 -26.04 -0.05 -4.46
C HIS A 55 -27.31 -0.88 -4.28
N PRO A 56 -28.38 -0.35 -3.64
CA PRO A 56 -29.64 -1.06 -3.68
C PRO A 56 -30.09 -0.94 -5.13
N ASN A 57 -30.29 -2.09 -5.76
CA ASN A 57 -30.68 -2.21 -7.15
C ASN A 57 -32.10 -1.64 -7.32
N ARG A 58 -32.21 -0.30 -7.32
CA ARG A 58 -33.48 0.45 -7.35
C ARG A 58 -34.18 0.39 -8.71
N VAL A 59 -33.57 -0.26 -9.70
CA VAL A 59 -34.14 -0.41 -11.05
C VAL A 59 -35.10 -1.60 -11.19
N GLN A 60 -35.28 -2.43 -10.16
CA GLN A 60 -36.23 -3.54 -10.19
C GLN A 60 -37.65 -3.16 -9.73
N ASP A 61 -37.81 -2.05 -8.98
CA ASP A 61 -39.07 -1.61 -8.36
C ASP A 61 -39.89 -0.64 -9.24
N LEU A 62 -39.30 -0.14 -10.33
CA LEU A 62 -39.96 0.78 -11.28
C LEU A 62 -40.58 0.05 -12.49
N ARG A 63 -40.55 -1.29 -12.51
CA ARG A 63 -40.99 -2.12 -13.64
C ARG A 63 -41.96 -3.24 -13.26
N SER A 64 -42.54 -3.19 -12.07
CA SER A 64 -43.63 -4.07 -11.60
C SER A 64 -44.80 -3.23 -11.13
#